data_AF-A0A7Y1UAN3-F1
#
_entry.id   AF-A0A7Y1UAN3-F1
#
_cell.length_a   1.000
_cell.length_b   1.000
_cell.length_c   1.000
_cell.angle_alpha   90.00
_cell.angle_beta   90.00
_cell.angle_gamma   90.00
#
_symmetry.space_group_name_H-M   'P 1'
#
loop_
_entity.id
_entity.type
_entity.pdbx_description
1 polymer ?
#
loop_
_entity_poly.entity_id
_entity_poly.type
_entity_poly.pdbx_seq_one_letter_code
_entity_poly.pdbx_strand_id
1 'polypeptide(L)'
;MICNYQLPVLFLSFFLFLSCQDINNNKPSSASREGEVLVIVPDALWEGQVGDSLRQILAQPVTGLSSYEPLYKVIQIERSELGNTLKLYRNVLIIHNNDNGHLDKPLTAQFDKWAKPQIVLNLYGISNESLLKNIAKYGKTITSYYSKEELKRKTRSYKNLADKRIQSKLNELFNLNVAIPKGYKWSFNNDEIAWIRNETNKTGQSIIIYKQAVPEEEITPRFIIDSRNAFSKKYIPGSEEGSYMKTAGEEFLVFDQVKLAGIDAIRTKGLWDVAGDYMGGPFISYTFQHQDQLITIEGFVYAPGKSKYAYVKQLNAIINTLELRP
;
A
#
# COMPACT_ATOMS: atom_id res chain seq x y z
N MET A 1 16.01 -3.73 -84.52
CA MET A 1 17.24 -3.16 -85.10
C MET A 1 17.25 -1.67 -84.73
N ILE A 2 18.35 -1.18 -84.14
CA ILE A 2 18.68 0.25 -83.88
C ILE A 2 17.87 0.87 -82.72
N CYS A 3 18.35 1.00 -81.47
CA CYS A 3 19.50 1.73 -80.90
C CYS A 3 19.42 3.27 -81.07
N ASN A 4 19.23 4.01 -79.96
CA ASN A 4 19.88 5.29 -79.59
C ASN A 4 19.18 5.91 -78.36
N TYR A 5 19.84 5.95 -77.19
CA TYR A 5 20.66 7.05 -76.64
C TYR A 5 19.89 8.33 -76.26
N GLN A 6 19.85 8.64 -74.96
CA GLN A 6 20.26 9.95 -74.41
C GLN A 6 20.35 9.92 -72.86
N LEU A 7 21.50 10.40 -72.35
CA LEU A 7 21.86 10.69 -70.96
C LEU A 7 21.00 11.85 -70.37
N PRO A 8 21.29 12.43 -69.18
CA PRO A 8 21.27 11.87 -67.82
C PRO A 8 20.46 12.80 -66.88
N VAL A 9 19.89 12.31 -65.76
CA VAL A 9 19.56 13.22 -64.65
C VAL A 9 20.05 12.62 -63.35
N LEU A 10 21.13 13.25 -62.88
CA LEU A 10 21.79 13.07 -61.62
C LEU A 10 20.84 13.47 -60.48
N PHE A 11 20.03 12.54 -59.97
CA PHE A 11 19.33 12.74 -58.70
C PHE A 11 20.20 12.15 -57.59
N LEU A 12 21.04 13.01 -57.02
CA LEU A 12 21.84 12.75 -55.84
C LEU A 12 20.86 12.55 -54.66
N SER A 13 20.35 11.33 -54.50
CA SER A 13 19.54 10.94 -53.34
C SER A 13 20.48 10.83 -52.13
N PHE A 14 20.66 11.96 -51.44
CA PHE A 14 21.21 11.99 -50.10
C PHE A 14 20.18 11.35 -49.15
N PHE A 15 20.09 10.02 -49.17
CA PHE A 15 19.43 9.24 -48.13
C PHE A 15 20.27 9.40 -46.88
N LEU A 16 19.97 10.43 -46.10
CA LEU A 16 20.29 10.51 -44.69
C LEU A 16 19.65 9.30 -44.02
N PHE A 17 20.42 8.23 -43.84
CA PHE A 17 20.14 7.20 -42.86
C PHE A 17 20.29 7.84 -41.47
N LEU A 18 19.25 8.56 -41.05
CA LEU A 18 18.97 8.79 -39.63
C LEU A 18 18.53 7.46 -39.03
N SER A 19 19.51 6.62 -38.72
CA SER A 19 19.34 5.54 -37.75
C SER A 19 19.14 6.19 -36.39
N CYS A 20 17.88 6.56 -36.10
CA CYS A 20 17.45 6.77 -34.73
C CYS A 20 17.48 5.40 -34.06
N GLN A 21 18.57 5.10 -33.34
CA GLN A 21 18.53 4.04 -32.34
C GLN A 21 17.56 4.49 -31.25
N ASP A 22 16.28 4.19 -31.44
CA ASP A 22 15.37 4.04 -30.31
C ASP A 22 15.89 2.86 -29.49
N ILE A 23 16.73 3.18 -28.50
CA ILE A 23 17.04 2.27 -27.40
C ILE A 23 15.73 2.10 -26.63
N ASN A 24 14.93 1.15 -27.12
CA ASN A 24 13.66 0.75 -26.57
C ASN A 24 13.93 0.05 -25.23
N ASN A 25 14.12 0.86 -24.18
CA ASN A 25 14.33 0.41 -22.80
C ASN A 25 13.00 -0.06 -22.17
N ASN A 26 12.24 -0.87 -22.92
CA ASN A 26 11.00 -1.49 -22.47
C ASN A 26 11.32 -2.69 -21.58
N LYS A 27 11.71 -2.38 -20.35
CA LYS A 27 11.78 -3.37 -19.28
C LYS A 27 10.39 -4.01 -19.10
N PRO A 28 10.31 -5.34 -18.92
CA PRO A 28 9.04 -6.04 -18.75
C PRO A 28 8.30 -5.55 -17.50
N SER A 29 6.99 -5.78 -17.46
CA SER A 29 6.21 -5.53 -16.25
C SER A 29 6.62 -6.49 -15.13
N SER A 30 6.66 -5.98 -13.90
CA SER A 30 6.95 -6.81 -12.73
C SER A 30 5.79 -7.77 -12.40
N ALA A 31 6.14 -9.03 -12.14
CA ALA A 31 5.23 -10.14 -11.99
C ALA A 31 5.58 -10.96 -10.72
N SER A 32 4.99 -10.58 -9.60
CA SER A 32 4.97 -11.35 -8.36
C SER A 32 3.63 -11.13 -7.64
N ARG A 33 3.27 -12.02 -6.70
CA ARG A 33 2.05 -11.84 -5.91
C ARG A 33 2.19 -10.65 -4.98
N GLU A 34 1.07 -10.00 -4.67
CA GLU A 34 1.04 -8.92 -3.69
C GLU A 34 1.47 -9.47 -2.32
N GLY A 35 2.36 -8.77 -1.62
CA GLY A 35 2.85 -9.20 -0.32
C GLY A 35 3.95 -10.26 -0.37
N GLU A 36 4.57 -10.53 -1.53
CA GLU A 36 5.80 -11.32 -1.61
C GLU A 36 7.05 -10.43 -1.68
N VAL A 37 8.14 -10.88 -1.06
CA VAL A 37 9.49 -10.30 -1.16
C VAL A 37 10.47 -11.41 -1.52
N LEU A 38 11.24 -11.20 -2.59
CA LEU A 38 12.36 -12.08 -2.96
C LEU A 38 13.61 -11.65 -2.20
N VAL A 39 14.21 -12.56 -1.44
CA VAL A 39 15.46 -12.33 -0.72
C VAL A 39 16.54 -13.16 -1.38
N ILE A 40 17.56 -12.49 -1.92
CA ILE A 40 18.72 -13.12 -2.54
C ILE A 40 19.83 -13.13 -1.52
N VAL A 41 20.14 -14.31 -0.98
CA VAL A 41 21.08 -14.50 0.13
C VAL A 41 21.64 -15.94 0.07
N PRO A 42 22.95 -16.15 0.29
CA PRO A 42 23.53 -17.49 0.38
C PRO A 42 22.87 -18.35 1.45
N ASP A 43 22.71 -19.65 1.19
CA ASP A 43 22.02 -20.58 2.11
C ASP A 43 22.69 -20.60 3.49
N ALA A 44 24.02 -20.57 3.54
CA ALA A 44 24.79 -20.53 4.79
C ALA A 44 24.45 -19.32 5.69
N LEU A 45 24.07 -18.18 5.11
CA LEU A 45 23.62 -17.01 5.89
C LEU A 45 22.14 -17.10 6.25
N TRP A 46 21.33 -17.69 5.37
CA TRP A 46 19.89 -17.86 5.55
C TRP A 46 19.52 -18.85 6.66
N GLU A 47 20.28 -19.92 6.79
CA GLU A 47 20.14 -20.93 7.86
C GLU A 47 20.70 -20.45 9.20
N GLY A 48 21.41 -19.31 9.22
CA GLY A 48 21.98 -18.71 10.43
C GLY A 48 21.22 -17.49 10.95
N GLN A 49 21.85 -16.80 11.91
CA GLN A 49 21.29 -15.61 12.58
C GLN A 49 20.90 -14.47 11.63
N VAL A 50 21.59 -14.35 10.49
CA VAL A 50 21.28 -13.34 9.46
C VAL A 50 19.90 -13.62 8.87
N GLY A 51 19.64 -14.86 8.46
CA GLY A 51 18.32 -15.27 7.97
C GLY A 51 17.21 -15.14 9.02
N ASP A 52 17.48 -15.50 10.28
CA ASP A 52 16.52 -15.32 11.38
C ASP A 52 16.13 -13.85 11.55
N SER A 53 17.12 -12.95 11.53
CA SER A 53 16.89 -11.50 11.63
C SER A 53 16.10 -10.95 10.43
N LEU A 54 16.36 -11.46 9.22
CA LEU A 54 15.58 -11.08 8.03
C LEU A 54 14.12 -11.55 8.14
N ARG A 55 13.89 -12.80 8.58
CA ARG A 55 12.54 -13.33 8.82
C ARG A 55 11.80 -12.54 9.89
N GLN A 56 12.48 -12.19 10.98
CA GLN A 56 11.89 -11.38 12.06
C GLN A 56 11.41 -10.01 11.58
N ILE A 57 12.04 -9.42 10.56
CA ILE A 57 11.67 -8.10 10.05
C ILE A 57 10.64 -8.19 8.91
N LEU A 58 10.83 -9.13 7.98
CA LEU A 58 10.01 -9.24 6.78
C LEU A 58 8.72 -10.05 7.01
N ALA A 59 8.74 -11.03 7.90
CA ALA A 59 7.61 -11.91 8.20
C ALA A 59 7.02 -11.67 9.61
N GLN A 60 7.29 -10.50 10.21
CA GLN A 60 6.64 -10.10 11.46
C GLN A 60 5.10 -10.04 11.29
N PRO A 61 4.34 -10.26 12.38
CA PRO A 61 2.90 -10.07 12.35
C PRO A 61 2.54 -8.64 11.94
N VAL A 62 1.50 -8.50 11.12
CA VAL A 62 0.90 -7.19 10.83
C VAL A 62 0.25 -6.62 12.08
N THR A 63 0.58 -5.37 12.40
CA THR A 63 -0.03 -4.65 13.53
C THR A 63 -1.48 -4.26 13.23
N GLY A 64 -2.34 -4.29 14.26
CA GLY A 64 -3.77 -3.98 14.13
C GLY A 64 -4.62 -5.13 13.59
N LEU A 65 -4.14 -6.38 13.67
CA LEU A 65 -4.91 -7.59 13.37
C LEU A 65 -4.99 -8.49 14.62
N SER A 66 -6.11 -9.20 14.80
CA SER A 66 -6.28 -10.18 15.88
C SER A 66 -5.63 -11.53 15.59
N SER A 67 -5.46 -11.89 14.32
CA SER A 67 -4.83 -13.13 13.88
C SER A 67 -3.45 -12.88 13.29
N TYR A 68 -2.53 -13.84 13.49
CA TYR A 68 -1.22 -13.78 12.86
C TYR A 68 -1.34 -13.81 11.33
N GLU A 69 -0.91 -12.74 10.69
CA GLU A 69 -0.68 -12.67 9.25
C GLU A 69 0.68 -12.00 9.02
N PRO A 70 1.60 -12.62 8.25
CA PRO A 70 2.94 -12.07 8.05
C PRO A 70 2.88 -10.82 7.16
N LEU A 71 3.74 -9.85 7.45
CA LEU A 71 3.86 -8.61 6.68
C LEU A 71 4.19 -8.90 5.20
N TYR A 72 5.14 -9.81 4.97
CA TYR A 72 5.46 -10.35 3.66
C TYR A 72 5.64 -11.87 3.73
N LYS A 73 5.24 -12.55 2.65
CA LYS A 73 5.72 -13.90 2.36
C LYS A 73 7.12 -13.80 1.75
N VAL A 74 8.10 -14.34 2.47
CA VAL A 74 9.51 -14.30 2.07
C VAL A 74 9.80 -15.49 1.16
N ILE A 75 10.35 -15.21 -0.01
CA ILE A 75 10.89 -16.21 -0.93
C ILE A 75 12.41 -16.03 -0.91
N GLN A 76 13.15 -17.01 -0.39
CA GLN A 76 14.61 -16.99 -0.45
C GLN A 76 15.11 -17.76 -1.67
N ILE A 77 16.20 -17.27 -2.26
CA ILE A 77 16.97 -17.93 -3.30
C ILE A 77 18.47 -17.62 -3.12
N GLU A 78 19.31 -18.48 -3.67
CA GLU A 78 20.71 -18.17 -3.93
C GLU A 78 20.87 -17.29 -5.19
N ARG A 79 22.04 -16.67 -5.33
CA ARG A 79 22.34 -15.82 -6.49
C ARG A 79 22.38 -16.61 -7.80
N SER A 80 22.86 -17.85 -7.75
CA SER A 80 22.94 -18.79 -8.87
C SER A 80 21.56 -19.14 -9.44
N GLU A 81 20.54 -19.12 -8.58
CA GLU A 81 19.16 -19.45 -8.93
C GLU A 81 18.38 -18.27 -9.56
N LEU A 82 18.97 -17.06 -9.62
CA LEU A 82 18.31 -15.86 -10.15
C LEU A 82 18.11 -15.93 -11.68
N GLY A 83 17.09 -16.68 -12.08
CA GLY A 83 16.60 -16.75 -13.45
C GLY A 83 15.79 -15.53 -13.88
N ASN A 84 15.44 -15.47 -15.17
CA ASN A 84 14.72 -14.32 -15.74
C ASN A 84 13.33 -14.11 -15.14
N THR A 85 12.64 -15.17 -14.75
CA THR A 85 11.32 -15.07 -14.07
C THR A 85 11.44 -14.42 -12.70
N LEU A 86 12.44 -14.79 -11.91
CA LEU A 86 12.65 -14.26 -10.55
C LEU A 86 13.10 -12.79 -10.59
N LYS A 87 13.79 -12.36 -11.64
CA LYS A 87 14.08 -10.94 -11.88
C LYS A 87 12.82 -10.07 -12.07
N LEU A 88 11.64 -10.65 -12.31
CA LEU A 88 10.39 -9.91 -12.42
C LEU A 88 9.73 -9.58 -11.07
N TYR A 89 10.27 -10.06 -9.94
CA TYR A 89 9.70 -9.78 -8.62
C TYR A 89 9.65 -8.28 -8.31
N ARG A 90 8.54 -7.81 -7.74
CA ARG A 90 8.29 -6.38 -7.46
C ARG A 90 9.17 -5.83 -6.35
N ASN A 91 9.39 -6.64 -5.32
CA ASN A 91 10.16 -6.30 -4.14
C ASN A 91 11.29 -7.32 -4.01
N VAL A 92 12.53 -6.85 -4.11
CA VAL A 92 13.72 -7.69 -4.00
C VAL A 92 14.66 -7.10 -2.95
N LEU A 93 15.18 -7.95 -2.05
CA LEU A 93 16.24 -7.63 -1.11
C LEU A 93 17.45 -8.50 -1.45
N ILE A 94 18.61 -7.87 -1.67
CA ILE A 94 19.86 -8.58 -1.96
C ILE A 94 20.80 -8.35 -0.80
N ILE A 95 21.30 -9.44 -0.21
CA ILE A 95 22.26 -9.41 0.89
C ILE A 95 23.66 -9.59 0.33
N HIS A 96 24.54 -8.65 0.64
CA HIS A 96 25.95 -8.67 0.25
C HIS A 96 26.79 -8.81 1.52
N ASN A 97 27.47 -9.94 1.66
CA ASN A 97 28.39 -10.20 2.76
C ASN A 97 29.84 -10.01 2.31
N ASN A 98 30.75 -9.74 3.25
CA ASN A 98 32.16 -9.43 2.99
C ASN A 98 32.36 -8.26 2.01
N ASP A 99 31.47 -7.25 2.03
CA ASP A 99 31.57 -6.06 1.18
C ASP A 99 32.23 -4.88 1.93
N ASN A 100 33.45 -4.52 1.52
CA ASN A 100 34.20 -3.40 2.08
C ASN A 100 33.94 -2.06 1.36
N GLY A 101 33.19 -2.06 0.26
CA GLY A 101 32.99 -0.89 -0.61
C GLY A 101 31.84 0.02 -0.21
N HIS A 102 30.91 -0.47 0.62
CA HIS A 102 29.66 0.23 0.97
C HIS A 102 29.51 0.51 2.47
N LEU A 103 30.61 0.62 3.21
CA LEU A 103 30.62 0.88 4.65
C LEU A 103 29.83 2.13 5.06
N ASP A 104 29.98 3.23 4.32
CA ASP A 104 29.29 4.49 4.60
C ASP A 104 27.83 4.50 4.10
N LYS A 105 27.47 3.55 3.23
CA LYS A 105 26.11 3.44 2.68
C LYS A 105 25.63 1.98 2.60
N PRO A 106 25.38 1.33 3.75
CA PRO A 106 25.07 -0.10 3.78
C PRO A 106 23.70 -0.48 3.23
N LEU A 107 22.79 0.48 3.02
CA LEU A 107 21.50 0.28 2.36
C LEU A 107 21.44 1.14 1.10
N THR A 108 21.24 0.50 -0.06
CA THR A 108 20.99 1.19 -1.33
C THR A 108 19.70 0.72 -1.98
N ALA A 109 19.06 1.60 -2.74
CA ALA A 109 17.85 1.31 -3.49
C ALA A 109 18.09 1.47 -4.99
N GLN A 110 17.61 0.52 -5.78
CA GLN A 110 17.62 0.55 -7.24
C GLN A 110 16.18 0.37 -7.73
N PHE A 111 15.68 1.39 -8.42
CA PHE A 111 14.34 1.36 -9.00
C PHE A 111 14.40 0.78 -10.41
N ASP A 112 13.40 -0.03 -10.72
CA ASP A 112 13.18 -0.59 -12.05
C ASP A 112 14.39 -1.31 -12.62
N LYS A 113 15.15 -2.03 -11.79
CA LYS A 113 16.42 -2.65 -12.19
C LYS A 113 16.24 -3.60 -13.38
N TRP A 114 15.31 -4.54 -13.25
CA TRP A 114 15.01 -5.58 -14.25
C TRP A 114 13.58 -5.51 -14.79
N ALA A 115 12.62 -5.05 -13.98
CA ALA A 115 11.21 -4.95 -14.35
C ALA A 115 10.59 -3.63 -13.88
N LYS A 116 9.40 -3.27 -14.38
CA LYS A 116 8.69 -2.02 -14.03
C LYS A 116 7.26 -2.27 -13.53
N PRO A 117 6.80 -1.65 -12.43
CA PRO A 117 7.59 -0.98 -11.39
C PRO A 117 8.23 -2.00 -10.44
N GLN A 118 9.51 -1.81 -10.07
CA GLN A 118 10.28 -2.69 -9.19
C GLN A 118 11.16 -1.90 -8.22
N ILE A 119 11.33 -2.42 -7.00
CA ILE A 119 12.34 -1.96 -6.04
C ILE A 119 13.28 -3.11 -5.69
N VAL A 120 14.56 -2.87 -5.93
CA VAL A 120 15.65 -3.74 -5.48
C VAL A 120 16.44 -3.00 -4.40
N LEU A 121 16.34 -3.47 -3.16
CA LEU A 121 17.15 -2.99 -2.05
C LEU A 121 18.38 -3.88 -1.92
N ASN A 122 19.55 -3.27 -1.72
CA ASN A 122 20.78 -3.98 -1.42
C ASN A 122 21.20 -3.63 0.00
N LEU A 123 21.48 -4.65 0.81
CA LEU A 123 22.00 -4.50 2.15
C LEU A 123 23.40 -5.11 2.21
N TYR A 124 24.38 -4.30 2.61
CA TYR A 124 25.80 -4.66 2.64
C TYR A 124 26.28 -4.85 4.07
N GLY A 125 27.29 -5.70 4.26
CA GLY A 125 28.05 -5.82 5.49
C GLY A 125 29.40 -6.48 5.25
N ILE A 126 30.42 -6.07 6.00
CA ILE A 126 31.77 -6.62 5.94
C ILE A 126 31.91 -7.98 6.66
N SER A 127 30.92 -8.33 7.47
CA SER A 127 30.87 -9.55 8.27
C SER A 127 29.43 -9.86 8.64
N ASN A 128 29.17 -11.07 9.14
CA ASN A 128 27.86 -11.46 9.65
C ASN A 128 27.40 -10.53 10.79
N GLU A 129 28.29 -10.14 11.69
CA GLU A 129 27.97 -9.20 12.78
C GLU A 129 27.58 -7.81 12.23
N SER A 130 28.30 -7.32 11.22
CA SER A 130 27.97 -6.07 10.54
C SER A 130 26.60 -6.15 9.85
N LEU A 131 26.30 -7.28 9.20
CA LEU A 131 24.98 -7.52 8.60
C LEU A 131 23.86 -7.50 9.64
N LEU A 132 24.02 -8.17 10.79
CA LEU A 132 23.03 -8.16 11.86
C LEU A 132 22.76 -6.74 12.37
N LYS A 133 23.81 -5.94 12.58
CA LYS A 133 23.69 -4.52 12.97
C LYS A 133 22.93 -3.72 11.90
N ASN A 134 23.24 -3.93 10.63
CA ASN A 134 22.59 -3.25 9.52
C ASN A 134 21.13 -3.67 9.35
N ILE A 135 20.80 -4.96 9.52
CA ILE A 135 19.42 -5.47 9.50
C ILE A 135 18.60 -4.81 10.62
N ALA A 136 19.13 -4.78 11.85
CA ALA A 136 18.48 -4.12 12.98
C ALA A 136 18.27 -2.61 12.75
N LYS A 137 19.28 -1.92 12.21
CA LYS A 137 19.24 -0.48 11.92
C LYS A 137 18.27 -0.13 10.79
N TYR A 138 18.26 -0.90 9.70
CA TYR A 138 17.59 -0.54 8.45
C TYR A 138 16.29 -1.33 8.18
N GLY A 139 15.95 -2.32 9.01
CA GLY A 139 14.79 -3.17 8.77
C GLY A 139 13.46 -2.43 8.63
N LYS A 140 13.20 -1.44 9.50
CA LYS A 140 12.02 -0.57 9.39
C LYS A 140 12.02 0.24 8.09
N THR A 141 13.18 0.69 7.64
CA THR A 141 13.34 1.42 6.37
C THR A 141 13.05 0.51 5.18
N ILE A 142 13.55 -0.72 5.19
CA ILE A 142 13.32 -1.74 4.15
C ILE A 142 11.82 -2.02 4.00
N THR A 143 11.12 -2.32 5.10
CA THR A 143 9.68 -2.61 5.06
C THR A 143 8.85 -1.38 4.69
N SER A 144 9.30 -0.18 5.07
CA SER A 144 8.68 1.10 4.68
C SER A 144 8.79 1.36 3.17
N TYR A 145 9.94 1.08 2.55
CA TYR A 145 10.11 1.22 1.10
C TYR A 145 9.12 0.35 0.32
N TYR A 146 9.07 -0.94 0.63
CA TYR A 146 8.16 -1.87 -0.06
C TYR A 146 6.69 -1.50 0.17
N SER A 147 6.29 -1.20 1.40
CA SER A 147 4.89 -0.88 1.71
C SER A 147 4.41 0.43 1.06
N LYS A 148 5.26 1.46 1.02
CA LYS A 148 4.93 2.74 0.36
C LYS A 148 4.75 2.58 -1.14
N GLU A 149 5.63 1.83 -1.80
CA GLU A 149 5.54 1.66 -3.24
C GLU A 149 4.38 0.74 -3.65
N GLU A 150 4.10 -0.31 -2.87
CA GLU A 150 2.89 -1.12 -3.09
C GLU A 150 1.61 -0.31 -2.87
N LEU A 151 1.57 0.56 -1.86
CA LEU A 151 0.46 1.49 -1.66
C LEU A 151 0.28 2.42 -2.86
N LYS A 152 1.36 3.09 -3.33
CA LYS A 152 1.33 3.96 -4.52
C LYS A 152 0.80 3.23 -5.75
N ARG A 153 1.28 2.01 -6.00
CA ARG A 153 0.85 1.18 -7.13
C ARG A 153 -0.65 0.90 -7.07
N LYS A 154 -1.14 0.49 -5.90
CA LYS A 154 -2.54 0.13 -5.68
C LYS A 154 -3.46 1.36 -5.72
N THR A 155 -3.04 2.48 -5.11
CA THR A 155 -3.72 3.77 -5.21
C THR A 155 -3.84 4.24 -6.67
N ARG A 156 -2.77 4.15 -7.46
CA ARG A 156 -2.81 4.51 -8.89
C ARG A 156 -3.80 3.64 -9.66
N SER A 157 -3.89 2.34 -9.35
CA SER A 157 -4.88 1.46 -9.95
C SER A 157 -6.31 1.90 -9.63
N TYR A 158 -6.60 2.25 -8.38
CA TYR A 158 -7.95 2.66 -7.97
C TYR A 158 -8.39 4.02 -8.52
N LYS A 159 -7.46 4.98 -8.72
CA LYS A 159 -7.78 6.29 -9.30
C LYS A 159 -8.57 6.20 -10.61
N ASN A 160 -8.30 5.17 -11.42
CA ASN A 160 -8.94 4.96 -12.72
C ASN A 160 -10.25 4.15 -12.65
N LEU A 161 -10.65 3.68 -11.47
CA LEU A 161 -11.79 2.77 -11.30
C LEU A 161 -13.00 3.41 -10.61
N ALA A 162 -12.94 4.71 -10.30
CA ALA A 162 -13.95 5.43 -9.53
C ALA A 162 -15.37 5.29 -10.12
N ASP A 163 -16.35 4.91 -9.27
CA ASP A 163 -17.76 5.14 -9.57
C ASP A 163 -18.05 6.64 -9.43
N LYS A 164 -18.38 7.28 -10.56
CA LYS A 164 -18.60 8.72 -10.62
C LYS A 164 -19.79 9.18 -9.78
N ARG A 165 -20.81 8.35 -9.57
CA ARG A 165 -21.97 8.71 -8.74
C ARG A 165 -21.58 8.80 -7.27
N ILE A 166 -20.83 7.82 -6.77
CA ILE A 166 -20.30 7.84 -5.41
C ILE A 166 -19.35 9.02 -5.23
N GLN A 167 -18.42 9.21 -6.17
CA GLN A 167 -17.45 10.31 -6.12
C GLN A 167 -18.14 11.68 -6.11
N SER A 168 -19.12 11.93 -6.98
CA SER A 168 -19.85 13.19 -7.00
C SER A 168 -20.64 13.44 -5.72
N LYS A 169 -21.27 12.41 -5.13
CA LYS A 169 -22.01 12.58 -3.87
C LYS A 169 -21.08 12.83 -2.67
N LEU A 170 -19.90 12.20 -2.65
CA LEU A 170 -18.88 12.50 -1.62
C LEU A 170 -18.32 13.92 -1.74
N ASN A 171 -18.19 14.42 -2.96
CA ASN A 171 -17.81 15.80 -3.21
C ASN A 171 -18.86 16.76 -2.62
N GLU A 172 -20.13 16.54 -2.94
CA GLU A 172 -21.26 17.34 -2.43
C GLU A 172 -21.34 17.36 -0.90
N LEU A 173 -21.15 16.20 -0.24
CA LEU A 173 -21.33 16.08 1.21
C LEU A 173 -20.10 16.53 2.02
N PHE A 174 -18.89 16.32 1.51
CA PHE A 174 -17.65 16.45 2.30
C PHE A 174 -16.55 17.30 1.65
N ASN A 175 -16.75 17.82 0.42
CA ASN A 175 -15.70 18.44 -0.38
C ASN A 175 -14.51 17.50 -0.62
N LEU A 176 -14.80 16.21 -0.83
CA LEU A 176 -13.78 15.16 -1.05
C LEU A 176 -14.03 14.41 -2.34
N ASN A 177 -12.96 14.15 -3.09
CA ASN A 177 -12.96 13.17 -4.17
C ASN A 177 -12.21 11.92 -3.73
N VAL A 178 -12.92 10.79 -3.65
CA VAL A 178 -12.32 9.47 -3.38
C VAL A 178 -12.69 8.53 -4.52
N ALA A 179 -11.71 7.79 -5.04
CA ALA A 179 -11.89 6.85 -6.15
C ALA A 179 -12.40 5.49 -5.65
N ILE A 180 -13.59 5.47 -5.05
CA ILE A 180 -14.26 4.24 -4.63
C ILE A 180 -14.71 3.48 -5.89
N PRO A 181 -14.27 2.23 -6.09
CA PRO A 181 -14.51 1.51 -7.34
C PRO A 181 -15.96 1.02 -7.46
N LYS A 182 -16.36 0.67 -8.70
CA LYS A 182 -17.62 -0.02 -8.96
C LYS A 182 -17.72 -1.31 -8.12
N GLY A 183 -18.93 -1.65 -7.67
CA GLY A 183 -19.22 -2.79 -6.79
C GLY A 183 -19.54 -2.37 -5.36
N TYR A 184 -19.07 -1.20 -4.94
CA TYR A 184 -19.51 -0.55 -3.71
C TYR A 184 -20.92 0.06 -3.89
N LYS A 185 -21.73 0.00 -2.83
CA LYS A 185 -23.10 0.52 -2.77
C LYS A 185 -23.27 1.38 -1.52
N TRP A 186 -24.15 2.38 -1.62
CA TRP A 186 -24.56 3.17 -0.47
C TRP A 186 -25.33 2.31 0.53
N SER A 187 -24.95 2.39 1.80
CA SER A 187 -25.70 1.81 2.92
C SER A 187 -26.55 2.88 3.58
N PHE A 188 -25.93 4.02 3.92
CA PHE A 188 -26.58 5.17 4.52
C PHE A 188 -25.76 6.43 4.21
N ASN A 189 -26.40 7.58 4.07
CA ASN A 189 -25.72 8.87 4.03
C ASN A 189 -26.65 10.00 4.47
N ASN A 190 -26.05 11.04 5.04
CA ASN A 190 -26.64 12.34 5.33
C ASN A 190 -25.52 13.39 5.33
N ASP A 191 -25.80 14.59 5.83
CA ASP A 191 -24.83 15.68 5.88
C ASP A 191 -23.67 15.43 6.86
N GLU A 192 -23.75 14.50 7.80
CA GLU A 192 -22.70 14.18 8.78
C GLU A 192 -21.88 12.94 8.39
N ILE A 193 -22.48 11.97 7.70
CA ILE A 193 -21.88 10.65 7.45
C ILE A 193 -22.21 10.09 6.05
N ALA A 194 -21.24 9.39 5.48
CA ALA A 194 -21.39 8.54 4.30
C ALA A 194 -20.90 7.13 4.64
N TRP A 195 -21.77 6.14 4.50
CA TRP A 195 -21.44 4.73 4.67
C TRP A 195 -21.67 3.95 3.38
N ILE A 196 -20.58 3.37 2.87
CA ILE A 196 -20.51 2.71 1.57
C ILE A 196 -19.93 1.32 1.77
N ARG A 197 -20.57 0.29 1.22
CA ARG A 197 -20.21 -1.11 1.45
C ARG A 197 -20.04 -1.88 0.15
N ASN A 198 -19.10 -2.81 0.12
CA ASN A 198 -19.01 -3.87 -0.87
C ASN A 198 -19.15 -5.20 -0.13
N GLU A 199 -20.25 -5.89 -0.39
CA GLU A 199 -20.62 -7.10 0.32
C GLU A 199 -20.72 -8.28 -0.62
N THR A 200 -20.20 -9.40 -0.17
CA THR A 200 -20.38 -10.73 -0.76
C THR A 200 -20.89 -11.66 0.32
N ASN A 201 -21.29 -12.86 -0.08
CA ASN A 201 -21.75 -13.92 0.82
C ASN A 201 -20.68 -14.35 1.86
N LYS A 202 -19.41 -13.94 1.68
CA LYS A 202 -18.29 -14.37 2.53
C LYS A 202 -17.46 -13.23 3.13
N THR A 203 -17.63 -11.99 2.66
CA THR A 203 -16.81 -10.84 3.08
C THR A 203 -17.58 -9.54 2.92
N GLY A 204 -17.38 -8.62 3.86
CA GLY A 204 -17.80 -7.22 3.76
C GLY A 204 -16.59 -6.29 3.86
N GLN A 205 -16.54 -5.30 2.97
CA GLN A 205 -15.61 -4.17 3.06
C GLN A 205 -16.44 -2.89 3.11
N SER A 206 -16.22 -2.08 4.14
CA SER A 206 -16.91 -0.83 4.32
C SER A 206 -15.94 0.34 4.24
N ILE A 207 -16.43 1.44 3.69
CA ILE A 207 -15.81 2.76 3.79
C ILE A 207 -16.82 3.66 4.48
N ILE A 208 -16.40 4.31 5.56
CA ILE A 208 -17.17 5.32 6.28
C ILE A 208 -16.43 6.65 6.18
N ILE A 209 -17.15 7.73 5.92
CA ILE A 209 -16.64 9.09 6.01
C ILE A 209 -17.59 9.84 6.93
N TYR A 210 -17.07 10.49 7.95
CA TYR A 210 -17.86 11.35 8.80
C TYR A 210 -17.10 12.63 9.14
N LYS A 211 -17.84 13.69 9.43
CA LYS A 211 -17.28 14.98 9.83
C LYS A 211 -17.91 15.48 11.13
N GLN A 212 -17.13 16.23 11.88
CA GLN A 212 -17.54 16.93 13.08
C GLN A 212 -16.88 18.31 13.15
N ALA A 213 -17.37 19.15 14.06
CA ALA A 213 -16.70 20.41 14.39
C ALA A 213 -15.27 20.14 14.85
N VAL A 214 -14.34 21.02 14.49
CA VAL A 214 -12.97 20.97 14.99
C VAL A 214 -13.02 21.24 16.50
N PRO A 215 -12.46 20.36 17.35
CA PRO A 215 -12.46 20.58 18.79
C PRO A 215 -11.59 21.80 19.14
N GLU A 216 -11.95 22.51 20.21
CA GLU A 216 -11.08 23.54 20.80
C GLU A 216 -9.86 22.91 21.49
N GLU A 217 -10.02 21.68 21.98
CA GLU A 217 -8.98 20.89 22.61
C GLU A 217 -8.08 20.17 21.60
N GLU A 218 -6.90 19.72 22.06
CA GLU A 218 -5.98 18.95 21.25
C GLU A 218 -6.59 17.61 20.80
N ILE A 219 -6.36 17.27 19.52
CA ILE A 219 -6.81 16.00 18.93
C ILE A 219 -5.89 14.87 19.43
N THR A 220 -6.23 14.30 20.58
CA THR A 220 -5.51 13.17 21.18
C THR A 220 -5.95 11.82 20.60
N PRO A 221 -5.13 10.75 20.74
CA PRO A 221 -5.57 9.38 20.43
C PRO A 221 -6.89 8.99 21.11
N ARG A 222 -7.08 9.42 22.36
CA ARG A 222 -8.32 9.16 23.11
C ARG A 222 -9.51 9.85 22.46
N PHE A 223 -9.38 11.13 22.12
CA PHE A 223 -10.42 11.88 21.41
C PHE A 223 -10.85 11.21 20.10
N ILE A 224 -9.89 10.69 19.31
CA ILE A 224 -10.18 10.00 18.04
C ILE A 224 -11.04 8.75 18.28
N ILE A 225 -10.68 7.93 19.27
CA ILE A 225 -11.41 6.70 19.58
C ILE A 225 -12.78 6.98 20.17
N ASP A 226 -12.90 7.96 21.08
CA ASP A 226 -14.19 8.35 21.65
C ASP A 226 -15.11 8.92 20.55
N SER A 227 -14.59 9.76 19.65
CA SER A 227 -15.32 10.25 18.48
C SER A 227 -15.78 9.10 17.58
N ARG A 228 -14.87 8.18 17.22
CA ARG A 228 -15.19 7.00 16.40
C ARG A 228 -16.31 6.18 17.01
N ASN A 229 -16.23 5.89 18.31
CA ASN A 229 -17.23 5.09 19.02
C ASN A 229 -18.58 5.81 19.10
N ALA A 230 -18.59 7.13 19.31
CA ALA A 230 -19.83 7.92 19.30
C ALA A 230 -20.53 7.88 17.93
N PHE A 231 -19.79 8.11 16.84
CA PHE A 231 -20.33 8.02 15.47
C PHE A 231 -20.81 6.60 15.14
N SER A 232 -20.01 5.59 15.49
CA SER A 232 -20.36 4.19 15.23
C SER A 232 -21.63 3.78 15.99
N LYS A 233 -21.79 4.20 17.25
CA LYS A 233 -23.00 3.96 18.04
C LYS A 233 -24.24 4.64 17.44
N LYS A 234 -24.09 5.86 16.91
CA LYS A 234 -25.20 6.62 16.31
C LYS A 234 -25.65 6.05 14.96
N TYR A 235 -24.71 5.55 14.14
CA TYR A 235 -24.97 5.31 12.72
C TYR A 235 -24.70 3.90 12.21
N ILE A 236 -23.97 3.07 12.95
CA ILE A 236 -23.53 1.73 12.50
C ILE A 236 -24.15 0.68 13.43
N PRO A 237 -25.41 0.28 13.18
CA PRO A 237 -26.08 -0.75 13.97
C PRO A 237 -25.41 -2.12 13.73
N GLY A 238 -25.46 -2.96 14.75
CA GLY A 238 -25.16 -4.39 14.62
C GLY A 238 -26.36 -5.18 14.12
N SER A 239 -26.24 -6.51 14.18
CA SER A 239 -27.27 -7.42 13.68
C SER A 239 -28.51 -7.48 14.58
N GLU A 240 -28.32 -7.27 15.88
CA GLU A 240 -29.36 -7.34 16.91
C GLU A 240 -29.85 -5.93 17.30
N GLU A 241 -31.09 -5.82 17.77
CA GLU A 241 -31.64 -4.54 18.22
C GLU A 241 -30.81 -3.94 19.37
N GLY A 242 -30.45 -2.66 19.25
CA GLY A 242 -29.61 -1.97 20.22
C GLY A 242 -28.11 -2.31 20.18
N SER A 243 -27.69 -3.27 19.35
CA SER A 243 -26.28 -3.56 19.11
C SER A 243 -25.65 -2.52 18.16
N TYR A 244 -24.36 -2.24 18.33
CA TYR A 244 -23.64 -1.25 17.53
C TYR A 244 -22.15 -1.55 17.45
N MET A 245 -21.51 -1.05 16.39
CA MET A 245 -20.06 -1.17 16.21
C MET A 245 -19.31 -0.32 17.25
N LYS A 246 -18.25 -0.88 17.83
CA LYS A 246 -17.30 -0.15 18.68
C LYS A 246 -15.86 -0.53 18.35
N THR A 247 -14.92 0.16 18.97
CA THR A 247 -13.49 -0.18 18.93
C THR A 247 -13.21 -1.31 19.92
N ALA A 248 -12.44 -2.31 19.50
CA ALA A 248 -12.07 -3.47 20.29
C ALA A 248 -10.60 -3.44 20.68
N GLY A 249 -10.30 -3.65 21.97
CA GLY A 249 -8.96 -3.82 22.56
C GLY A 249 -8.01 -2.65 22.29
N GLU A 250 -7.80 -1.79 23.29
CA GLU A 250 -6.89 -0.64 23.18
C GLU A 250 -5.45 -1.07 22.87
N GLU A 251 -5.05 -2.28 23.25
CA GLU A 251 -3.75 -2.89 22.96
C GLU A 251 -3.48 -3.12 21.47
N PHE A 252 -4.52 -3.17 20.63
CA PHE A 252 -4.38 -3.33 19.18
C PHE A 252 -4.29 -2.01 18.43
N LEU A 253 -4.46 -0.87 19.12
CA LEU A 253 -4.47 0.44 18.51
C LEU A 253 -3.07 0.92 18.16
N VAL A 254 -2.91 1.41 16.93
CA VAL A 254 -1.67 2.02 16.45
C VAL A 254 -2.01 3.35 15.80
N PHE A 255 -1.34 4.40 16.27
CA PHE A 255 -1.48 5.77 15.77
C PHE A 255 -0.18 6.21 15.09
N ASP A 256 -0.30 6.74 13.87
CA ASP A 256 0.82 7.28 13.12
C ASP A 256 0.49 8.68 12.61
N GLN A 257 1.39 9.65 12.81
CA GLN A 257 1.33 10.93 12.10
C GLN A 257 1.79 10.72 10.65
N VAL A 258 0.93 11.07 9.68
CA VAL A 258 1.16 10.85 8.26
C VAL A 258 0.66 12.03 7.42
N LYS A 259 1.02 12.05 6.14
CA LYS A 259 0.38 12.93 5.16
C LYS A 259 -0.67 12.15 4.37
N LEU A 260 -1.89 12.68 4.29
CA LEU A 260 -2.95 12.21 3.38
C LEU A 260 -3.37 13.38 2.50
N ALA A 261 -3.42 13.19 1.18
CA ALA A 261 -3.72 14.26 0.22
C ALA A 261 -2.85 15.54 0.39
N GLY A 262 -1.64 15.41 0.94
CA GLY A 262 -0.70 16.52 1.15
C GLY A 262 -0.83 17.24 2.51
N ILE A 263 -1.87 16.97 3.29
CA ILE A 263 -2.10 17.57 4.61
C ILE A 263 -1.77 16.60 5.74
N ASP A 264 -1.56 17.12 6.95
CA ASP A 264 -1.35 16.29 8.14
C ASP A 264 -2.61 15.52 8.50
N ALA A 265 -2.42 14.25 8.83
CA ALA A 265 -3.48 13.33 9.22
C ALA A 265 -2.96 12.37 10.29
N ILE A 266 -3.85 11.99 11.21
CA ILE A 266 -3.60 10.91 12.15
C ILE A 266 -4.18 9.63 11.56
N ARG A 267 -3.29 8.69 11.23
CA ARG A 267 -3.71 7.35 10.81
C ARG A 267 -3.88 6.47 12.04
N THR A 268 -5.05 5.85 12.17
CA THR A 268 -5.34 4.88 13.21
C THR A 268 -5.56 3.51 12.60
N LYS A 269 -4.95 2.48 13.18
CA LYS A 269 -5.26 1.07 12.89
C LYS A 269 -5.74 0.41 14.16
N GLY A 270 -6.66 -0.52 14.04
CA GLY A 270 -7.17 -1.23 15.19
C GLY A 270 -8.19 -2.29 14.81
N LEU A 271 -8.87 -2.79 15.83
CA LEU A 271 -9.97 -3.74 15.68
C LEU A 271 -11.29 -3.08 16.03
N TRP A 272 -12.34 -3.53 15.35
CA TRP A 272 -13.71 -3.25 15.69
C TRP A 272 -14.41 -4.56 16.06
N ASP A 273 -15.38 -4.46 16.96
CA ASP A 273 -16.33 -5.50 17.29
C ASP A 273 -17.74 -4.89 17.40
N VAL A 274 -18.74 -5.72 17.64
CA VAL A 274 -20.12 -5.29 17.87
C VAL A 274 -20.46 -5.51 19.34
N ALA A 275 -20.97 -4.48 20.00
CA ALA A 275 -21.47 -4.63 21.36
C ALA A 275 -22.67 -5.59 21.37
N GLY A 276 -22.51 -6.76 22.00
CA GLY A 276 -23.55 -7.79 22.07
C GLY A 276 -23.51 -8.86 20.98
N ASP A 277 -22.46 -8.90 20.13
CA ASP A 277 -22.29 -9.88 19.06
C ASP A 277 -20.79 -10.24 18.89
N TYR A 278 -20.50 -11.35 18.22
CA TYR A 278 -19.13 -11.86 17.97
C TYR A 278 -18.56 -11.37 16.63
N MET A 279 -19.27 -10.47 15.94
CA MET A 279 -18.79 -9.85 14.72
C MET A 279 -17.65 -8.87 15.01
N GLY A 280 -16.61 -8.90 14.17
CA GLY A 280 -15.50 -7.97 14.25
C GLY A 280 -14.49 -8.13 13.14
N GLY A 281 -13.47 -7.27 13.18
CA GLY A 281 -12.36 -7.30 12.24
C GLY A 281 -11.48 -6.05 12.34
N PRO A 282 -10.53 -5.89 11.42
CA PRO A 282 -9.62 -4.76 11.43
C PRO A 282 -10.23 -3.54 10.74
N PHE A 283 -9.79 -2.36 11.18
CA PHE A 283 -10.03 -1.10 10.50
C PHE A 283 -8.72 -0.31 10.31
N ILE A 284 -8.76 0.60 9.34
CA ILE A 284 -7.77 1.65 9.15
C ILE A 284 -8.51 2.95 8.88
N SER A 285 -8.20 3.99 9.64
CA SER A 285 -8.81 5.31 9.49
C SER A 285 -7.76 6.41 9.39
N TYR A 286 -8.18 7.53 8.82
CA TYR A 286 -7.40 8.75 8.73
C TYR A 286 -8.28 9.91 9.20
N THR A 287 -7.83 10.60 10.23
CA THR A 287 -8.48 11.79 10.78
C THR A 287 -7.65 13.02 10.43
N PHE A 288 -8.27 14.01 9.80
CA PHE A 288 -7.60 15.22 9.32
C PHE A 288 -8.56 16.40 9.28
N GLN A 289 -8.03 17.61 9.45
CA GLN A 289 -8.81 18.83 9.30
C GLN A 289 -8.86 19.24 7.82
N HIS A 290 -10.05 19.56 7.33
CA HIS A 290 -10.27 20.12 6.00
C HIS A 290 -11.34 21.22 6.11
N GLN A 291 -11.00 22.44 5.69
CA GLN A 291 -11.80 23.64 5.97
C GLN A 291 -12.08 23.75 7.49
N ASP A 292 -13.31 24.06 7.88
CA ASP A 292 -13.75 24.22 9.27
C ASP A 292 -14.26 22.92 9.89
N GLN A 293 -13.85 21.77 9.35
CA GLN A 293 -14.35 20.45 9.76
C GLN A 293 -13.20 19.49 10.07
N LEU A 294 -13.40 18.68 11.10
CA LEU A 294 -12.57 17.52 11.36
C LEU A 294 -13.22 16.30 10.68
N ILE A 295 -12.53 15.74 9.69
CA ILE A 295 -13.01 14.62 8.88
C ILE A 295 -12.28 13.35 9.28
N THR A 296 -13.03 12.26 9.42
CA THR A 296 -12.45 10.91 9.46
C THR A 296 -12.96 10.08 8.29
N ILE A 297 -12.03 9.49 7.54
CA ILE A 297 -12.32 8.45 6.57
C ILE A 297 -11.76 7.11 7.08
N GLU A 298 -12.62 6.10 7.15
CA GLU A 298 -12.31 4.79 7.69
C GLU A 298 -12.65 3.69 6.68
N GLY A 299 -11.78 2.68 6.60
CA GLY A 299 -12.08 1.42 5.96
C GLY A 299 -12.03 0.28 6.97
N PHE A 300 -13.09 -0.52 7.05
CA PHE A 300 -13.13 -1.69 7.93
C PHE A 300 -13.56 -2.97 7.18
N VAL A 301 -13.09 -4.11 7.69
CA VAL A 301 -13.27 -5.42 7.05
C VAL A 301 -14.02 -6.37 7.97
N TYR A 302 -15.06 -7.02 7.44
CA TYR A 302 -15.66 -8.23 8.01
C TYR A 302 -15.33 -9.42 7.10
N ALA A 303 -14.55 -10.38 7.58
CA ALA A 303 -14.14 -11.55 6.79
C ALA A 303 -13.79 -12.73 7.72
N PRO A 304 -14.80 -13.37 8.34
CA PRO A 304 -14.58 -14.48 9.27
C PRO A 304 -13.86 -15.64 8.58
N GLY A 305 -12.92 -16.28 9.28
CA GLY A 305 -12.15 -17.42 8.77
C GLY A 305 -11.20 -17.11 7.61
N LYS A 306 -10.99 -15.83 7.25
CA LYS A 306 -10.10 -15.43 6.15
C LYS A 306 -8.98 -14.51 6.64
N SER A 307 -7.87 -14.51 5.88
CA SER A 307 -6.84 -13.47 5.95
C SER A 307 -7.47 -12.12 5.57
N LYS A 308 -7.20 -11.11 6.40
CA LYS A 308 -7.84 -9.79 6.33
C LYS A 308 -6.88 -8.73 5.81
N TYR A 309 -5.57 -8.97 5.88
CA TYR A 309 -4.58 -7.96 5.54
C TYR A 309 -4.68 -7.47 4.09
N ALA A 310 -4.97 -8.35 3.14
CA ALA A 310 -5.16 -7.98 1.73
C ALA A 310 -6.34 -7.00 1.53
N TYR A 311 -7.44 -7.20 2.25
CA TYR A 311 -8.61 -6.32 2.21
C TYR A 311 -8.33 -4.97 2.89
N VAL A 312 -7.60 -4.97 4.01
CA VAL A 312 -7.14 -3.73 4.67
C VAL A 312 -6.23 -2.93 3.73
N LYS A 313 -5.28 -3.57 3.04
CA LYS A 313 -4.44 -2.91 2.03
C LYS A 313 -5.25 -2.32 0.88
N GLN A 314 -6.32 -3.00 0.45
CA GLN A 314 -7.23 -2.49 -0.57
C GLN A 314 -7.96 -1.24 -0.08
N LEU A 315 -8.57 -1.28 1.11
CA LEU A 315 -9.28 -0.12 1.68
C LEU A 315 -8.32 1.06 1.88
N ASN A 316 -7.13 0.80 2.43
CA ASN A 316 -6.09 1.81 2.57
C ASN A 316 -5.74 2.45 1.22
N ALA A 317 -5.58 1.66 0.16
CA ALA A 317 -5.27 2.19 -1.16
C ALA A 317 -6.40 3.03 -1.75
N ILE A 318 -7.66 2.65 -1.53
CA ILE A 318 -8.84 3.44 -1.93
C ILE A 318 -8.86 4.76 -1.17
N ILE A 319 -8.66 4.74 0.16
CA ILE A 319 -8.60 5.97 0.98
C ILE A 319 -7.49 6.90 0.51
N ASN A 320 -6.31 6.35 0.18
CA ASN A 320 -5.17 7.14 -0.32
C ASN A 320 -5.38 7.69 -1.75
N THR A 321 -6.51 7.40 -2.40
CA THR A 321 -6.91 8.12 -3.63
C THR A 321 -7.50 9.50 -3.35
N LEU A 322 -7.76 9.81 -2.07
CA LEU A 322 -8.37 11.06 -1.62
C LEU A 322 -7.70 12.29 -2.26
N GLU A 323 -8.55 13.17 -2.77
CA GLU A 323 -8.22 14.51 -3.21
C GLU A 323 -9.18 15.49 -2.52
N LEU A 324 -8.60 16.49 -1.86
CA LEU A 324 -9.36 17.57 -1.25
C LEU A 324 -9.92 18.50 -2.33
N ARG A 325 -11.14 18.98 -2.12
CA ARG A 325 -11.78 19.97 -2.99
C ARG A 325 -11.99 21.27 -2.20
N PRO A 326 -11.77 22.42 -2.86
CA PRO A 326 -11.84 23.73 -2.21
C PRO A 326 -13.23 24.03 -1.68
#